data_AF-A0A935WPG6-F1
#
_entry.id   AF-A0A935WPG6-F1
#
_cell.length_a   1.000
_cell.length_b   1.000
_cell.length_c   1.000
_cell.angle_alpha   90.00
_cell.angle_beta   90.00
_cell.angle_gamma   90.00
#
_symmetry.space_group_name_H-M   'P 1'
#
loop_
_entity.id
_entity.type
_entity.pdbx_description
1 polymer ?
#
loop_
_entity_poly.entity_id
_entity_poly.type
_entity_poly.pdbx_seq_one_letter_code
_entity_poly.pdbx_strand_id
1 'polypeptide(L)'
;MSTSKNKWISPLLLNGKLSGFECDHWTVEDIKESLIFHNLALDPNSRHVLAFRWGGNFDELISATQASAAYAIATNGVVFDPQEGEILSNERSLQIAQNVEKEVEPLR
;
A
#
# COMPACT_ATOMS: atom_id res chain seq x y z
N MET A 1 -0.52 16.49 10.36
CA MET A 1 -1.60 16.58 9.35
C MET A 1 -1.22 17.69 8.36
N SER A 2 -0.43 17.33 7.34
CA SER A 2 0.00 18.27 6.29
C SER A 2 -1.03 18.25 5.17
N THR A 3 -1.50 19.42 4.78
CA THR A 3 -2.46 19.62 3.69
C THR A 3 -1.68 19.91 2.40
N SER A 4 -1.42 18.90 1.57
CA SER A 4 -0.94 19.15 0.20
C SER A 4 -2.13 19.27 -0.74
N LYS A 5 -2.21 20.43 -1.37
CA LYS A 5 -3.15 20.79 -2.44
C LYS A 5 -2.74 19.98 -3.68
N ASN A 6 -3.71 19.23 -4.24
CA ASN A 6 -3.62 18.31 -5.39
C ASN A 6 -3.44 16.82 -5.00
N LYS A 7 -4.51 16.21 -4.48
CA LYS A 7 -4.61 14.75 -4.35
C LYS A 7 -4.80 14.14 -5.74
N TRP A 8 -3.74 13.58 -6.29
CA TRP A 8 -3.80 12.78 -7.51
C TRP A 8 -4.20 11.35 -7.14
N ILE A 9 -5.43 10.98 -7.48
CA ILE A 9 -5.89 9.59 -7.41
C ILE A 9 -5.46 8.91 -8.71
N SER A 10 -4.95 7.68 -8.61
CA SER A 10 -4.82 6.73 -9.71
C SER A 10 -6.17 6.05 -9.92
N PRO A 11 -7.00 6.47 -10.89
CA PRO A 11 -8.33 5.90 -11.08
C PRO A 11 -8.24 4.51 -11.69
N LEU A 12 -9.13 3.62 -11.28
CA LEU A 12 -9.28 2.28 -11.85
C LEU A 12 -10.72 1.79 -11.78
N LEU A 13 -10.99 0.68 -12.47
CA LEU A 13 -12.26 -0.04 -12.34
C LEU A 13 -12.06 -1.27 -11.47
N LEU A 14 -12.75 -1.32 -10.32
CA LEU A 14 -12.82 -2.47 -9.44
C LEU A 14 -14.19 -3.12 -9.62
N ASN A 15 -14.23 -4.34 -10.17
CA ASN A 15 -15.48 -5.05 -10.48
C ASN A 15 -16.49 -4.21 -11.31
N GLY A 16 -15.98 -3.37 -12.22
CA GLY A 16 -16.78 -2.48 -13.07
C GLY A 16 -17.22 -1.16 -12.41
N LYS A 17 -16.88 -0.92 -11.14
CA LYS A 17 -17.14 0.34 -10.42
C LYS A 17 -15.89 1.21 -10.39
N LEU A 18 -16.06 2.53 -10.52
CA LEU A 18 -14.96 3.49 -10.39
C LEU A 18 -14.40 3.46 -8.96
N SER A 19 -13.09 3.32 -8.86
CA SER A 19 -12.30 3.33 -7.62
C SER A 19 -10.93 3.98 -7.87
N GLY A 20 -10.06 3.99 -6.86
CA GLY A 20 -8.67 4.38 -7.01
C GLY A 20 -7.86 4.32 -5.72
N PHE A 21 -6.63 4.80 -5.80
CA PHE A 21 -5.75 5.00 -4.66
C PHE A 21 -4.79 6.16 -4.96
N GLU A 22 -4.22 6.77 -3.94
CA GLU A 22 -3.13 7.73 -4.08
C GLU A 22 -1.79 6.97 -4.06
N CYS A 23 -0.85 7.35 -4.92
CA CYS A 23 0.48 6.74 -4.99
C CYS A 23 1.54 7.83 -5.07
N ASP A 24 2.38 7.94 -4.05
CA ASP A 24 3.50 8.87 -4.02
C ASP A 24 4.83 8.14 -4.14
N HIS A 25 5.81 8.81 -4.75
CA HIS A 25 7.19 8.37 -4.74
C HIS A 25 7.88 8.98 -3.54
N TRP A 26 8.34 8.13 -2.63
CA TRP A 26 9.09 8.52 -1.45
C TRP A 26 10.50 7.91 -1.50
N THR A 27 11.34 8.40 -0.62
CA THR A 27 12.65 7.83 -0.29
C THR A 27 12.53 6.94 0.94
N VAL A 28 13.54 6.08 1.17
CA VAL A 28 13.60 5.31 2.43
C VAL A 28 13.69 6.23 3.67
N GLU A 29 14.26 7.43 3.53
CA GLU A 29 14.35 8.38 4.64
C GLU A 29 12.96 8.84 5.10
N ASP A 30 11.99 8.95 4.19
CA ASP A 30 10.61 9.36 4.52
C ASP A 30 9.86 8.35 5.40
N ILE A 31 10.30 7.08 5.43
CA ILE A 31 9.70 6.02 6.28
C ILE A 31 10.61 5.55 7.41
N LYS A 32 11.82 6.12 7.53
CA LYS A 32 12.85 5.64 8.45
C LYS A 32 12.44 5.67 9.91
N GLU A 33 11.74 6.71 10.34
CA GLU A 33 11.23 6.80 11.71
C GLU A 33 10.28 5.65 12.04
N SER A 34 9.42 5.28 11.10
CA SER A 34 8.50 4.14 11.25
C SER A 34 9.27 2.81 11.29
N LEU A 35 10.26 2.63 10.40
CA LEU A 35 11.13 1.44 10.44
C LEU A 35 11.87 1.30 11.77
N ILE A 36 12.43 2.39 12.31
CA ILE A 36 13.11 2.40 13.62
C ILE A 36 12.12 2.08 14.74
N PHE A 37 10.95 2.70 14.73
CA PHE A 37 9.91 2.48 15.73
C PHE A 37 9.48 1.00 15.81
N HIS A 38 9.38 0.33 14.65
CA HIS A 38 9.04 -1.10 14.57
C HIS A 38 10.26 -2.03 14.61
N ASN A 39 11.48 -1.50 14.79
CA ASN A 39 12.73 -2.26 14.78
C ASN A 39 12.90 -3.13 13.51
N LEU A 40 12.56 -2.57 12.36
CA LEU A 40 12.67 -3.19 11.05
C LEU A 40 13.92 -2.70 10.31
N ALA A 41 14.50 -3.59 9.50
CA ALA A 41 15.59 -3.25 8.58
C ALA A 41 15.19 -3.64 7.15
N LEU A 42 15.42 -2.71 6.22
CA LEU A 42 15.31 -2.98 4.78
C LEU A 42 16.67 -3.34 4.19
N ASP A 43 16.68 -3.87 2.97
CA ASP A 43 17.91 -4.02 2.20
C ASP A 43 18.61 -2.64 2.10
N PRO A 44 19.90 -2.53 2.46
CA PRO A 44 20.65 -1.28 2.45
C PRO A 44 20.80 -0.65 1.05
N ASN A 45 20.46 -1.35 -0.02
CA ASN A 45 20.39 -0.84 -1.39
C ASN A 45 19.00 -0.28 -1.75
N SER A 46 18.00 -0.43 -0.89
CA SER A 46 16.70 0.22 -1.07
C SER A 46 16.87 1.74 -1.00
N ARG A 47 16.35 2.45 -2.01
CA ARG A 47 16.46 3.91 -2.13
C ARG A 47 15.10 4.60 -2.23
N HIS A 48 14.14 3.91 -2.84
CA HIS A 48 12.83 4.45 -3.17
C HIS A 48 11.75 3.53 -2.63
N VAL A 49 10.64 4.12 -2.23
CA VAL A 49 9.42 3.42 -1.81
C VAL A 49 8.23 4.07 -2.50
N LEU A 50 7.22 3.26 -2.82
CA LEU A 50 5.92 3.76 -3.26
C LEU A 50 4.97 3.73 -2.08
N ALA A 51 4.40 4.89 -1.75
CA ALA A 51 3.41 5.03 -0.70
C ALA A 51 2.01 4.91 -1.29
N PHE A 52 1.35 3.78 -1.05
CA PHE A 52 -0.04 3.53 -1.44
C PHE A 52 -0.96 4.00 -0.32
N ARG A 53 -1.84 4.96 -0.62
CA ARG A 53 -2.75 5.58 0.35
C ARG A 53 -4.18 5.57 -0.20
N TRP A 54 -5.18 5.54 0.68
CA TRP A 54 -6.59 5.58 0.30
C TRP A 54 -7.37 6.59 1.15
N GLY A 55 -8.50 7.06 0.62
CA GLY A 55 -9.36 8.09 1.20
C GLY A 55 -10.39 7.57 2.20
N GLY A 56 -10.42 6.26 2.46
CA GLY A 56 -11.14 5.66 3.58
C GLY A 56 -12.43 4.91 3.24
N ASN A 57 -12.72 4.62 1.97
CA ASN A 57 -13.77 3.67 1.61
C ASN A 57 -13.20 2.28 1.25
N PHE A 58 -14.06 1.26 1.29
CA PHE A 58 -13.65 -0.14 1.06
C PHE A 58 -13.16 -0.41 -0.36
N ASP A 59 -13.71 0.25 -1.38
CA ASP A 59 -13.26 0.09 -2.77
C ASP A 59 -11.81 0.57 -2.94
N GLU A 60 -11.48 1.72 -2.35
CA GLU A 60 -10.13 2.28 -2.39
C GLU A 60 -9.15 1.49 -1.52
N LEU A 61 -9.60 0.91 -0.40
CA LEU A 61 -8.79 -0.01 0.41
C LEU A 61 -8.41 -1.26 -0.39
N ILE A 62 -9.37 -1.91 -1.05
CA ILE A 62 -9.11 -3.06 -1.94
C ILE A 62 -8.14 -2.64 -3.03
N SER A 63 -8.39 -1.49 -3.66
CA SER A 63 -7.57 -0.98 -4.75
C SER A 63 -6.12 -0.74 -4.33
N ALA A 64 -5.90 -0.08 -3.19
CA ALA A 64 -4.56 0.21 -2.67
C ALA A 64 -3.81 -1.06 -2.28
N THR A 65 -4.47 -2.01 -1.61
CA THR A 65 -3.86 -3.28 -1.16
C THR A 65 -3.54 -4.22 -2.33
N GLN A 66 -4.42 -4.32 -3.32
CA GLN A 66 -4.15 -5.08 -4.53
C GLN A 66 -3.02 -4.44 -5.36
N ALA A 67 -3.01 -3.11 -5.50
CA ALA A 67 -1.98 -2.40 -6.24
C ALA A 67 -0.59 -2.51 -5.59
N SER A 68 -0.49 -2.39 -4.26
CA SER A 68 0.78 -2.54 -3.56
C SER A 68 1.34 -3.96 -3.67
N ALA A 69 0.49 -4.98 -3.51
CA ALA A 69 0.88 -6.38 -3.69
C ALA A 69 1.32 -6.66 -5.13
N ALA A 70 0.56 -6.20 -6.13
CA ALA A 70 0.90 -6.37 -7.53
C ALA A 70 2.24 -5.71 -7.89
N TYR A 71 2.50 -4.50 -7.36
CA TYR A 71 3.75 -3.80 -7.59
C TYR A 71 4.95 -4.51 -6.94
N ALA A 72 4.80 -4.98 -5.70
CA ALA A 72 5.83 -5.76 -5.02
C ALA A 72 6.17 -7.04 -5.80
N ILE A 73 5.16 -7.77 -6.27
CA ILE A 73 5.36 -8.97 -7.11
C ILE A 73 6.08 -8.62 -8.42
N ALA A 74 5.63 -7.57 -9.12
CA ALA A 74 6.19 -7.18 -10.41
C ALA A 74 7.65 -6.71 -10.33
N THR A 75 8.05 -6.17 -9.18
CA THR A 75 9.40 -5.63 -8.96
C THR A 75 10.29 -6.54 -8.12
N ASN A 76 9.79 -7.71 -7.70
CA ASN A 76 10.43 -8.55 -6.69
C ASN A 76 10.79 -7.76 -5.41
N GLY A 77 9.93 -6.81 -5.05
CA GLY A 77 10.03 -6.00 -3.85
C GLY A 77 9.31 -6.63 -2.66
N VAL A 78 9.03 -5.80 -1.65
CA VAL A 78 8.28 -6.16 -0.44
C VAL A 78 7.28 -5.05 -0.12
N VAL A 79 6.23 -5.38 0.65
CA VAL A 79 5.30 -4.39 1.18
C VAL A 79 5.65 -4.14 2.65
N PHE A 80 5.78 -2.87 3.02
CA PHE A 80 5.84 -2.47 4.42
C PHE A 80 4.44 -2.08 4.89
N ASP A 81 3.92 -2.77 5.91
CA ASP A 81 2.71 -2.40 6.62
C ASP A 81 3.09 -1.57 7.86
N PRO A 82 2.87 -0.24 7.85
CA PRO A 82 3.21 0.62 8.99
C PRO A 82 2.21 0.52 10.14
N GLN A 83 1.04 -0.10 9.95
CA GLN A 83 0.06 -0.29 11.02
C GLN A 83 0.40 -1.52 11.85
N GLU A 84 0.72 -2.63 11.19
CA GLU A 84 1.12 -3.87 11.87
C GLU A 84 2.62 -3.90 12.19
N GLY A 85 3.42 -3.02 11.56
CA GLY A 85 4.85 -2.95 11.79
C GLY A 85 5.60 -4.13 11.17
N GLU A 86 5.19 -4.57 9.98
CA GLU A 86 5.71 -5.78 9.34
C GLU A 86 6.17 -5.54 7.89
N ILE A 87 7.23 -6.25 7.49
CA ILE A 87 7.61 -6.39 6.08
C ILE A 87 7.00 -7.70 5.57
N LEU A 88 6.13 -7.57 4.56
CA LEU A 88 5.36 -8.66 4.00
C LEU A 88 6.07 -9.21 2.76
N SER A 89 6.17 -10.55 2.68
CA SER A 89 6.57 -11.23 1.44
C SER A 89 5.52 -11.04 0.34
N ASN A 90 5.87 -11.38 -0.90
CA ASN A 90 4.93 -11.35 -2.02
C ASN A 90 3.70 -12.25 -1.78
N GLU A 91 3.92 -13.46 -1.26
CA GLU A 91 2.84 -14.41 -0.95
C GLU A 91 1.94 -13.85 0.15
N ARG A 92 2.54 -13.28 1.20
CA ARG A 92 1.78 -12.71 2.32
C ARG A 92 0.99 -11.47 1.89
N SER A 93 1.59 -10.60 1.08
CA SER A 93 0.94 -9.41 0.53
C SER A 93 -0.25 -9.76 -0.35
N LEU A 94 -0.10 -10.76 -1.23
CA LEU A 94 -1.19 -11.26 -2.06
C LEU A 94 -2.32 -11.87 -1.21
N GLN A 95 -1.96 -12.67 -0.19
CA GLN A 95 -2.94 -13.25 0.71
C GLN A 95 -3.75 -12.18 1.46
N ILE A 96 -3.09 -11.12 1.93
CA ILE A 96 -3.74 -10.00 2.59
C ILE A 96 -4.69 -9.28 1.63
N ALA A 97 -4.24 -8.96 0.41
CA ALA A 97 -5.10 -8.30 -0.58
C ALA A 97 -6.37 -9.12 -0.89
N GLN A 98 -6.25 -10.44 -1.01
CA GLN A 98 -7.40 -11.35 -1.19
C GLN A 98 -8.31 -11.42 0.04
N ASN A 99 -7.74 -11.38 1.25
CA ASN A 99 -8.53 -11.41 2.48
C ASN A 99 -9.30 -10.11 2.67
N VAL A 100 -8.65 -8.96 2.45
CA VAL A 100 -9.28 -7.64 2.51
C VAL A 100 -10.49 -7.59 1.59
N GLU A 101 -10.37 -8.00 0.32
CA GLU A 101 -11.51 -8.04 -0.59
C GLU A 101 -12.66 -8.91 -0.05
N LYS A 102 -12.36 -10.14 0.40
CA LYS A 102 -13.38 -11.06 0.94
C LYS A 102 -14.06 -10.53 2.21
N GLU A 103 -13.30 -9.89 3.09
CA GLU A 103 -13.77 -9.41 4.39
C GLU A 103 -14.66 -8.17 4.25
N VAL A 104 -14.34 -7.29 3.31
CA VAL A 104 -15.10 -6.05 3.10
C VAL A 104 -16.21 -6.19 2.06
N GLU A 105 -16.22 -7.25 1.23
CA GLU A 105 -17.28 -7.48 0.23
C GLU A 105 -18.70 -7.39 0.82
N PRO A 106 -19.02 -7.97 2.00
CA PRO A 106 -20.34 -7.84 2.60
C PRO A 106 -20.69 -6.43 3.11
N LEU A 107 -19.71 -5.51 3.12
CA LEU A 107 -19.83 -4.15 3.65
C LEU A 107 -19.84 -3.07 2.54
N ARG A 108 -19.68 -3.47 1.27
CA ARG A 108 -19.68 -2.60 0.08
C ARG A 108 -21.08 -2.34 -0.45
#